data_AF-A0A9W6URM5-F1
#
_entry.id   AF-A0A9W6URM5-F1
#
_cell.length_a   1.000
_cell.length_b   1.000
_cell.length_c   1.000
_cell.angle_alpha   90.00
_cell.angle_beta   90.00
_cell.angle_gamma   90.00
#
_symmetry.space_group_name_H-M   'P 1'
#
loop_
_entity.id
_entity.type
_entity.pdbx_description
1 polymer ?
#
loop_
_entity_poly.entity_id
_entity_poly.type
_entity_poly.pdbx_seq_one_letter_code
_entity_poly.pdbx_strand_id
1 'polypeptide(L)'
;MTPPTTAPRPTRSVRALLRTPFRARTYRYLGFALCAPLGALLLYASTLAMHYAVTHGAEPAAPLILLAALLLTGLLLPAFDRLRIRWFFGEHLHGPTTFRRGAAHLLTGTLLSALTAALTLGWALVSARNLSYPLWGWRSYPDPAWGGPTPLGVVTTHFLGGGLTVFFLLPPLVVWLTGRQLALARRLLPATAQPHPQPVPAPQ
;
A
#
# COMPACT_ATOMS: atom_id res chain seq x y z
N MET A 1 -25.80 39.17 -7.60
CA MET A 1 -25.80 38.08 -8.59
C MET A 1 -24.53 37.25 -8.39
N THR A 2 -24.63 36.10 -7.74
CA THR A 2 -23.54 35.12 -7.63
C THR A 2 -23.48 34.31 -8.93
N PRO A 3 -22.30 34.13 -9.56
CA PRO A 3 -22.20 33.35 -10.78
C PRO A 3 -22.55 31.88 -10.50
N PRO A 4 -23.17 31.17 -11.45
CA PRO A 4 -23.48 29.76 -11.28
C PRO A 4 -22.20 28.94 -11.15
N THR A 5 -22.08 28.19 -10.05
CA THR A 5 -21.03 27.21 -9.82
C THR A 5 -21.06 26.18 -10.94
N THR A 6 -20.17 26.31 -11.93
CA THR A 6 -20.04 25.35 -13.02
C THR A 6 -19.62 24.00 -12.46
N ALA A 7 -20.53 23.01 -12.53
CA ALA A 7 -20.23 21.64 -12.15
C ALA A 7 -19.01 21.11 -12.94
N PRO A 8 -18.10 20.36 -12.29
CA PRO A 8 -16.92 19.82 -12.95
C PRO A 8 -17.32 18.88 -14.11
N ARG A 9 -16.81 19.15 -15.32
CA ARG A 9 -17.09 18.33 -16.52
C ARG A 9 -16.59 16.88 -16.31
N PRO A 10 -17.44 15.85 -16.48
CA PRO A 10 -17.10 14.45 -16.23
C PRO A 10 -15.99 13.91 -17.16
N THR A 11 -15.78 14.52 -18.33
CA THR A 11 -14.73 14.10 -19.28
C THR A 11 -13.31 14.33 -18.76
N ARG A 12 -13.09 15.27 -17.83
CA ARG A 12 -11.79 15.48 -17.20
C ARG A 12 -11.44 14.38 -16.20
N SER A 13 -12.43 13.76 -15.54
CA SER A 13 -12.18 12.73 -14.52
C SER A 13 -11.77 11.39 -15.16
N VAL A 14 -12.41 10.98 -16.26
CA VAL A 14 -12.06 9.73 -16.97
C VAL A 14 -10.65 9.81 -17.57
N ARG A 15 -10.31 10.91 -18.24
CA ARG A 15 -8.95 11.09 -18.79
C ARG A 15 -7.89 11.12 -17.68
N ALA A 16 -8.21 11.69 -16.52
CA ALA A 16 -7.30 11.68 -15.37
C ALA A 16 -7.10 10.26 -14.84
N LEU A 17 -8.17 9.46 -14.73
CA LEU A 17 -8.13 8.06 -14.31
C LEU A 17 -7.24 7.22 -15.23
N LEU A 18 -7.46 7.28 -16.54
CA LEU A 18 -6.70 6.51 -17.54
C LEU A 18 -5.20 6.83 -17.56
N ARG A 19 -4.83 8.07 -17.18
CA ARG A 19 -3.43 8.47 -17.07
C ARG A 19 -2.76 8.07 -15.75
N THR A 20 -3.54 7.66 -14.75
CA THR A 20 -3.03 7.35 -13.41
C THR A 20 -1.94 6.28 -13.41
N PRO A 21 -2.09 5.11 -14.05
CA PRO A 21 -1.03 4.10 -14.04
C PRO A 21 0.26 4.58 -14.71
N PHE A 22 0.19 5.57 -15.61
CA PHE A 22 1.34 6.06 -16.37
C PHE A 22 2.03 7.29 -15.74
N ARG A 23 1.68 7.67 -14.51
CA ARG A 23 2.32 8.80 -13.82
C ARG A 23 3.44 8.31 -12.91
N ALA A 24 4.61 8.94 -12.99
CA ALA A 24 5.73 8.69 -12.07
C ALA A 24 5.32 8.79 -10.59
N ARG A 25 4.41 9.72 -10.27
CA ARG A 25 3.84 9.87 -8.93
C ARG A 25 3.14 8.60 -8.44
N THR A 26 2.41 7.90 -9.30
CA THR A 26 1.71 6.66 -8.95
C THR A 26 2.70 5.58 -8.54
N TYR A 27 3.77 5.40 -9.31
CA TYR A 27 4.81 4.42 -8.98
C TYR A 27 5.58 4.74 -7.69
N ARG A 28 5.70 6.02 -7.29
CA ARG A 28 6.21 6.37 -5.95
C ARG A 28 5.32 5.81 -4.83
N TYR A 29 4.00 5.91 -4.97
CA TYR A 29 3.06 5.35 -3.98
C TYR A 29 3.04 3.82 -4.00
N LEU A 30 3.07 3.20 -5.19
CA LEU A 30 3.13 1.74 -5.32
C LEU A 30 4.44 1.19 -4.74
N GLY A 31 5.58 1.81 -5.03
CA GLY A 31 6.87 1.44 -4.45
C GLY A 31 6.87 1.61 -2.93
N PHE A 32 6.32 2.72 -2.42
CA PHE A 32 6.16 2.91 -0.98
C PHE A 32 5.31 1.81 -0.34
N ALA A 33 4.21 1.39 -0.97
CA ALA A 33 3.33 0.33 -0.50
C ALA A 33 4.02 -1.05 -0.51
N LEU A 34 4.82 -1.36 -1.54
CA LEU A 34 5.56 -2.62 -1.62
C LEU A 34 6.69 -2.71 -0.58
N CYS A 35 7.34 -1.58 -0.27
CA CYS A 35 8.33 -1.54 0.81
C CYS A 35 7.69 -1.61 2.21
N ALA A 36 6.37 -1.70 2.34
CA ALA A 36 5.69 -1.54 3.62
C ALA A 36 5.64 -2.73 4.58
N PRO A 37 5.69 -4.01 4.18
CA PRO A 37 5.13 -5.03 5.04
C PRO A 37 6.14 -5.56 6.07
N LEU A 38 7.14 -4.81 6.54
CA LEU A 38 8.09 -5.32 7.53
C LEU A 38 7.37 -5.79 8.81
N GLY A 39 6.43 -4.97 9.32
CA GLY A 39 5.62 -5.35 10.47
C GLY A 39 4.65 -6.49 10.18
N ALA A 40 4.00 -6.49 9.02
CA ALA A 40 3.08 -7.57 8.63
C ALA A 40 3.80 -8.91 8.40
N LEU A 41 5.00 -8.87 7.81
CA LEU A 41 5.88 -10.03 7.62
C LEU A 41 6.37 -10.57 8.97
N LEU A 42 6.73 -9.68 9.91
CA LEU A 42 7.14 -10.12 11.25
C LEU A 42 5.99 -10.78 12.01
N LEU A 43 4.78 -10.21 11.95
CA LEU A 43 3.59 -10.82 12.54
C LEU A 43 3.26 -12.16 11.87
N TYR A 44 3.32 -12.24 10.53
CA TYR A 44 3.12 -13.50 9.81
C TYR A 44 4.15 -14.56 10.18
N ALA A 45 5.44 -14.22 10.20
CA ALA A 45 6.50 -15.12 10.64
C ALA A 45 6.28 -15.61 12.09
N SER A 46 5.74 -14.75 12.94
CA SER A 46 5.41 -15.10 14.33
C SER A 46 4.25 -16.10 14.40
N THR A 47 3.25 -15.99 13.53
CA THR A 47 2.18 -17.01 13.45
C THR A 47 2.71 -18.37 13.02
N LEU A 48 3.67 -18.41 12.09
CA LEU A 48 4.34 -19.65 11.69
C LEU A 48 5.17 -20.23 12.85
N ALA A 49 5.92 -19.39 13.56
CA ALA A 49 6.72 -19.80 14.71
C ALA A 49 5.85 -20.31 15.87
N MET A 50 4.71 -19.66 16.15
CA MET A 50 3.74 -20.13 17.13
C MET A 50 3.14 -21.48 16.73
N HIS A 51 2.74 -21.65 15.47
CA HIS A 51 2.22 -22.92 14.97
C HIS A 51 3.26 -24.04 15.09
N TYR A 52 4.52 -23.74 14.78
CA TYR A 52 5.64 -24.67 14.99
C TYR A 52 5.82 -25.02 16.47
N ALA A 53 5.81 -24.03 17.37
CA ALA A 53 5.95 -24.25 18.80
C ALA A 53 4.84 -25.14 19.37
N VAL A 54 3.59 -24.92 18.97
CA VAL A 54 2.44 -25.75 19.37
C VAL A 54 2.58 -27.18 18.87
N THR A 55 2.93 -27.35 17.59
CA THR A 55 3.07 -28.70 16.99
C THR A 55 4.23 -29.51 17.55
N HIS A 56 5.21 -28.87 18.21
CA HIS A 56 6.40 -29.51 18.79
C HIS A 56 6.40 -29.49 20.34
N GLY A 57 5.24 -29.31 20.98
CA GLY A 57 5.09 -29.42 22.45
C GLY A 57 5.65 -28.24 23.25
N ALA A 58 5.93 -27.10 22.61
CA ALA A 58 6.41 -25.86 23.23
C ALA A 58 5.30 -24.80 23.32
N GLU A 59 4.06 -25.20 23.60
CA GLU A 59 2.90 -24.29 23.72
C GLU A 59 3.12 -23.06 24.61
N PRO A 60 3.82 -23.16 25.78
CA PRO A 60 4.07 -21.99 26.63
C PRO A 60 4.92 -20.90 25.96
N ALA A 61 5.66 -21.22 24.89
CA ALA A 61 6.49 -20.25 24.16
C ALA A 61 5.67 -19.38 23.18
N ALA A 62 4.49 -19.83 22.73
CA ALA A 62 3.66 -19.10 21.79
C ALA A 62 3.32 -17.65 22.21
N PRO A 63 2.87 -17.37 23.45
CA PRO A 63 2.63 -15.99 23.89
C PRO A 63 3.90 -15.13 23.95
N LEU A 64 5.06 -15.73 24.28
CA LEU A 64 6.34 -15.01 24.31
C LEU A 64 6.80 -14.62 22.91
N ILE A 65 6.61 -15.50 21.92
CA ILE A 65 6.88 -15.23 20.51
C ILE A 65 6.03 -14.06 20.02
N LEU A 66 4.73 -14.08 20.30
CA LEU A 66 3.82 -12.99 19.92
C LEU A 66 4.20 -11.67 20.60
N LEU A 67 4.51 -11.70 21.90
CA LEU A 67 4.94 -10.51 22.64
C LEU A 67 6.22 -9.93 22.04
N ALA A 68 7.23 -10.76 21.78
CA ALA A 68 8.49 -10.34 21.17
C ALA A 68 8.24 -9.69 19.80
N ALA A 69 7.38 -10.28 18.97
CA ALA A 69 7.02 -9.75 17.68
C ALA A 69 6.33 -8.37 17.76
N LEU A 70 5.41 -8.21 18.71
CA LEU A 70 4.71 -6.93 18.94
C LEU A 70 5.68 -5.86 19.44
N LEU A 71 6.60 -6.20 20.34
CA LEU A 71 7.62 -5.28 20.85
C LEU A 71 8.59 -4.86 19.75
N LEU A 72 9.12 -5.82 18.97
CA LEU A 72 10.00 -5.56 17.84
C LEU A 72 9.30 -4.71 16.78
N THR A 73 8.04 -5.01 16.46
CA THR A 73 7.26 -4.19 15.51
C THR A 73 7.04 -2.78 16.06
N GLY A 74 6.64 -2.64 17.32
CA GLY A 74 6.44 -1.33 17.96
C GLY A 74 7.71 -0.48 17.99
N LEU A 75 8.87 -1.11 18.14
CA LEU A 75 10.17 -0.44 18.15
C LEU A 75 10.64 -0.06 16.73
N LEU A 76 10.56 -0.99 15.78
CA LEU A 76 11.17 -0.86 14.46
C LEU A 76 10.27 -0.15 13.44
N LEU A 77 8.94 -0.36 13.52
CA LEU A 77 8.00 0.17 12.53
C LEU A 77 8.05 1.70 12.42
N PRO A 78 8.06 2.49 13.51
CA PRO A 78 8.16 3.95 13.38
C PRO A 78 9.48 4.40 12.75
N ALA A 79 10.60 3.73 13.03
CA ALA A 79 11.89 4.06 12.41
C ALA A 79 11.89 3.74 10.91
N PHE A 80 11.35 2.58 10.55
CA PHE A 80 11.23 2.12 9.18
C PHE A 80 10.30 2.99 8.34
N ASP A 81 9.12 3.34 8.86
CA ASP A 81 8.17 4.22 8.18
C ASP A 81 8.77 5.61 7.96
N ARG A 82 9.51 6.16 8.93
CA ARG A 82 10.23 7.43 8.76
C ARG A 82 11.26 7.36 7.63
N LEU A 83 12.05 6.30 7.57
CA LEU A 83 13.04 6.11 6.51
C LEU A 83 12.38 6.05 5.13
N ARG A 84 11.29 5.29 5.01
CA ARG A 84 10.53 5.16 3.76
C ARG A 84 9.88 6.48 3.36
N ILE A 85 9.26 7.18 4.31
CA ILE A 85 8.64 8.49 4.04
C ILE A 85 9.68 9.49 3.55
N ARG A 86 10.88 9.51 4.17
CA ARG A 86 12.01 10.32 3.72
C ARG A 86 12.45 9.93 2.30
N TRP A 87 12.63 8.64 2.03
CA TRP A 87 13.09 8.17 0.73
C TRP A 87 12.10 8.47 -0.40
N PHE A 88 10.82 8.16 -0.18
CA PHE A 88 9.81 8.25 -1.23
C PHE A 88 9.19 9.65 -1.35
N PHE A 89 9.18 10.45 -0.28
CA PHE A 89 8.50 11.76 -0.24
C PHE A 89 9.38 12.92 0.21
N GLY A 90 10.61 12.69 0.67
CA GLY A 90 11.53 13.75 1.13
C GLY A 90 11.16 14.34 2.49
N GLU A 91 10.21 13.74 3.19
CA GLU A 91 9.67 14.26 4.46
C GLU A 91 10.43 13.68 5.67
N HIS A 92 10.79 14.55 6.61
CA HIS A 92 11.46 14.18 7.85
C HIS A 92 10.45 14.25 8.99
N LEU A 93 10.13 13.08 9.57
CA LEU A 93 9.22 12.95 10.71
C LEU A 93 10.01 12.51 11.95
N HIS A 94 9.51 12.82 13.15
CA HIS A 94 10.09 12.35 14.41
C HIS A 94 9.34 11.14 14.97
N GLY A 95 9.94 10.50 15.98
CA GLY A 95 9.31 9.39 16.68
C GLY A 95 8.02 9.81 17.40
N PRO A 96 7.19 8.84 17.81
CA PRO A 96 5.97 9.13 18.56
C PRO A 96 6.32 9.82 19.89
N THR A 97 5.59 10.88 20.22
CA THR A 97 5.81 11.65 21.46
C THR A 97 5.11 11.07 22.68
N THR A 98 4.17 10.15 22.48
CA THR A 98 3.43 9.47 23.55
C THR A 98 3.19 8.01 23.20
N PHE A 99 3.05 7.17 24.22
CA PHE A 99 2.70 5.75 24.06
C PHE A 99 1.41 5.58 23.23
N ARG A 100 0.36 6.36 23.51
CA ARG A 100 -0.91 6.32 22.77
C ARG A 100 -0.72 6.57 21.27
N ARG A 101 0.13 7.52 20.89
CA ARG A 101 0.44 7.79 19.47
C ARG A 101 1.25 6.65 18.84
N GLY A 102 2.21 6.09 19.58
CA GLY A 102 2.97 4.90 19.15
C GLY A 102 2.07 3.69 18.93
N ALA A 103 1.20 3.35 19.87
CA ALA A 103 0.25 2.25 19.77
C ALA A 103 -0.75 2.45 18.61
N ALA A 104 -1.29 3.66 18.47
CA ALA A 104 -2.17 3.98 17.33
C ALA A 104 -1.45 3.81 15.99
N HIS A 105 -0.20 4.25 15.90
CA HIS A 105 0.62 4.11 14.69
C HIS A 105 0.96 2.64 14.40
N LEU A 106 1.28 1.85 15.43
CA LEU A 106 1.50 0.42 15.29
C LEU A 106 0.27 -0.29 14.70
N LEU A 107 -0.90 -0.11 15.30
CA LEU A 107 -2.13 -0.79 14.89
C LEU A 107 -2.58 -0.35 13.49
N THR A 108 -2.73 0.95 13.28
CA THR A 108 -3.26 1.49 12.01
C THR A 108 -2.24 1.43 10.89
N GLY A 109 -0.96 1.68 11.20
CA GLY A 109 0.14 1.64 10.24
C GLY A 109 0.40 0.24 9.73
N THR A 110 0.36 -0.78 10.59
CA THR A 110 0.53 -2.18 10.16
C THR A 110 -0.62 -2.64 9.26
N LEU A 111 -1.88 -2.36 9.65
CA LEU A 111 -3.05 -2.75 8.86
C LEU A 111 -3.08 -2.06 7.49
N LEU A 112 -2.88 -0.74 7.44
CA LEU A 112 -2.89 0.00 6.18
C LEU A 112 -1.69 -0.36 5.29
N SER A 113 -0.52 -0.60 5.88
CA SER A 113 0.66 -1.08 5.15
C SER A 113 0.43 -2.45 4.53
N ALA A 114 -0.13 -3.39 5.30
CA ALA A 114 -0.46 -4.73 4.80
C ALA A 114 -1.49 -4.66 3.67
N LEU A 115 -2.56 -3.90 3.86
CA LEU A 115 -3.62 -3.73 2.85
C LEU A 115 -3.09 -3.10 1.56
N THR A 116 -2.33 -2.01 1.66
CA THR A 116 -1.79 -1.34 0.47
C THR A 116 -0.74 -2.18 -0.25
N ALA A 117 0.11 -2.92 0.48
CA ALA A 117 1.03 -3.89 -0.10
C ALA A 117 0.29 -5.01 -0.82
N ALA A 118 -0.72 -5.62 -0.18
CA ALA A 118 -1.53 -6.69 -0.76
C ALA A 118 -2.28 -6.23 -2.02
N LEU A 119 -2.89 -5.05 -1.99
CA LEU A 119 -3.53 -4.46 -3.17
C LEU A 119 -2.51 -4.20 -4.28
N THR A 120 -1.32 -3.69 -3.95
CA THR A 120 -0.28 -3.43 -4.97
C THR A 120 0.24 -4.72 -5.60
N LEU A 121 0.50 -5.74 -4.79
CA LEU A 121 0.94 -7.06 -5.26
C LEU A 121 -0.16 -7.74 -6.08
N GLY A 122 -1.40 -7.72 -5.58
CA GLY A 122 -2.57 -8.22 -6.28
C GLY A 122 -2.76 -7.53 -7.63
N TRP A 123 -2.65 -6.20 -7.68
CA TRP A 123 -2.67 -5.45 -8.94
C TRP A 123 -1.58 -5.93 -9.90
N ALA A 124 -0.33 -6.06 -9.45
CA ALA A 124 0.78 -6.48 -10.31
C ALA A 124 0.56 -7.89 -10.87
N LEU A 125 0.19 -8.85 -10.01
CA LEU A 125 -0.05 -10.25 -10.39
C LEU A 125 -1.25 -10.39 -11.33
N VAL A 126 -2.38 -9.78 -10.98
CA VAL A 126 -3.61 -9.81 -11.79
C VAL A 126 -3.38 -9.11 -13.13
N SER A 127 -2.65 -7.99 -13.15
CA SER A 127 -2.32 -7.30 -14.40
C SER A 127 -1.39 -8.14 -15.27
N ALA A 128 -0.30 -8.70 -14.72
CA ALA A 128 0.62 -9.55 -15.47
C ALA A 128 -0.11 -10.77 -16.05
N ARG A 129 -0.96 -11.44 -15.25
CA ARG A 129 -1.74 -12.59 -15.69
C ARG A 129 -2.76 -12.22 -16.78
N ASN A 130 -3.53 -11.16 -16.59
CA ASN A 130 -4.61 -10.84 -17.53
C ASN A 130 -4.12 -10.13 -18.79
N LEU A 131 -3.06 -9.32 -18.72
CA LEU A 131 -2.47 -8.68 -19.90
C LEU A 131 -1.72 -9.68 -20.79
N SER A 132 -1.20 -10.76 -20.22
CA SER A 132 -0.62 -11.87 -20.99
C SER A 132 -1.66 -12.86 -21.51
N TYR A 133 -2.93 -12.76 -21.08
CA TYR A 133 -3.99 -13.70 -21.45
C TYR A 133 -4.18 -13.87 -22.96
N PRO A 134 -4.09 -12.82 -23.80
CA PRO A 134 -4.10 -12.97 -25.26
C PRO A 134 -2.94 -13.79 -25.85
N LEU A 135 -1.93 -14.18 -25.06
CA LEU A 135 -0.80 -14.99 -25.51
C LEU A 135 -1.00 -16.48 -25.23
N TRP A 136 -1.72 -16.84 -24.15
CA TRP A 136 -1.84 -18.23 -23.69
C TRP A 136 -3.30 -18.71 -23.51
N GLY A 137 -4.28 -17.80 -23.51
CA GLY A 137 -5.70 -18.07 -23.35
C GLY A 137 -6.43 -18.63 -24.59
N TRP A 138 -5.70 -18.94 -25.66
CA TRP A 138 -6.27 -19.45 -26.92
C TRP A 138 -6.59 -20.95 -26.91
N ARG A 139 -6.22 -21.66 -25.84
CA ARG A 139 -6.58 -23.07 -25.68
C ARG A 139 -8.04 -23.19 -25.25
N SER A 140 -8.81 -24.04 -25.93
CA SER A 140 -10.15 -24.41 -25.50
C SER A 140 -10.06 -25.13 -24.16
N TYR A 141 -10.53 -24.49 -23.09
CA TYR A 141 -10.67 -25.12 -21.79
C TYR A 141 -12.04 -25.83 -21.73
N PRO A 142 -12.08 -27.13 -21.41
CA PRO A 142 -13.35 -27.85 -21.20
C PRO A 142 -14.02 -27.50 -19.86
N ASP A 143 -13.30 -26.85 -18.93
CA ASP A 143 -13.84 -26.34 -17.67
C ASP A 143 -14.72 -25.09 -17.85
N PRO A 144 -15.62 -24.77 -16.89
CA PRO A 144 -16.45 -23.56 -16.93
C PRO A 144 -15.60 -22.31 -16.70
N ALA A 145 -14.82 -21.94 -17.70
CA ALA A 145 -14.08 -20.70 -17.74
C ALA A 145 -15.07 -19.55 -17.92
N TRP A 146 -14.95 -18.54 -17.07
CA TRP A 146 -15.70 -17.30 -17.17
C TRP A 146 -15.40 -16.67 -18.55
N GLY A 147 -16.45 -16.46 -19.36
CA GLY A 147 -16.31 -16.03 -20.76
C GLY A 147 -16.91 -17.00 -21.79
N GLY A 148 -17.44 -18.16 -21.36
CA GLY A 148 -18.18 -19.07 -22.22
C GLY A 148 -17.29 -20.07 -22.99
N PRO A 149 -17.86 -20.89 -23.89
CA PRO A 149 -17.17 -22.03 -24.49
C PRO A 149 -16.13 -21.66 -25.56
N THR A 150 -15.98 -20.37 -25.88
CA THR A 150 -15.10 -19.91 -26.96
C THR A 150 -13.84 -19.27 -26.40
N PRO A 151 -12.66 -19.51 -27.00
CA PRO A 151 -11.43 -18.82 -26.62
C PRO A 151 -11.55 -17.30 -26.65
N LEU A 152 -12.29 -16.75 -27.61
CA LEU A 152 -12.52 -15.31 -27.72
C LEU A 152 -13.28 -14.75 -26.50
N GLY A 153 -14.33 -15.43 -26.05
CA GLY A 153 -15.10 -15.00 -24.89
C GLY A 153 -14.27 -15.04 -23.60
N VAL A 154 -13.49 -16.10 -23.42
CA VAL A 154 -12.56 -16.25 -22.29
C VAL A 154 -11.50 -15.14 -22.29
N VAL A 155 -10.85 -14.88 -23.44
CA VAL A 155 -9.89 -13.77 -23.59
C VAL A 155 -10.54 -12.42 -23.30
N THR A 156 -11.74 -12.17 -23.82
CA THR A 156 -12.48 -10.92 -23.61
C THR A 156 -12.76 -10.68 -22.13
N THR A 157 -13.29 -11.67 -21.42
CA THR A 157 -13.60 -11.56 -19.99
C THR A 157 -12.35 -11.32 -19.13
N HIS A 158 -11.27 -12.06 -19.39
CA HIS A 158 -10.05 -11.96 -18.59
C HIS A 158 -9.25 -10.71 -18.91
N PHE A 159 -9.03 -10.40 -20.19
CA PHE A 159 -8.26 -9.23 -20.61
C PHE A 159 -9.03 -7.93 -20.41
N LEU A 160 -10.25 -7.79 -20.96
CA LEU A 160 -11.01 -6.53 -20.87
C LEU A 160 -11.70 -6.41 -19.51
N GLY A 161 -12.45 -7.43 -19.12
CA GLY A 161 -13.26 -7.42 -17.89
C GLY A 161 -12.40 -7.38 -16.63
N GLY A 162 -11.48 -8.33 -16.50
CA GLY A 162 -10.56 -8.42 -15.35
C GLY A 162 -9.35 -7.49 -15.48
N GLY A 163 -8.58 -7.67 -16.55
CA GLY A 163 -7.27 -7.05 -16.76
C GLY A 163 -7.33 -5.53 -16.82
N LEU A 164 -8.03 -4.96 -17.80
CA LEU A 164 -8.10 -3.51 -17.95
C LEU A 164 -8.79 -2.84 -16.76
N THR A 165 -9.88 -3.41 -16.26
CA THR A 165 -10.60 -2.85 -15.10
C THR A 165 -9.69 -2.77 -13.87
N VAL A 166 -9.03 -3.87 -13.49
CA VAL A 166 -8.12 -3.89 -12.35
C VAL A 166 -6.91 -2.99 -12.62
N PHE A 167 -6.37 -3.01 -13.84
CA PHE A 167 -5.20 -2.23 -14.22
C PHE A 167 -5.42 -0.73 -14.02
N PHE A 168 -6.60 -0.21 -14.36
CA PHE A 168 -6.92 1.22 -14.25
C PHE A 168 -7.52 1.62 -12.90
N LEU A 169 -8.26 0.74 -12.21
CA LEU A 169 -8.98 1.09 -10.99
C LEU A 169 -8.17 0.89 -9.71
N LEU A 170 -7.25 -0.08 -9.65
CA LEU A 170 -6.48 -0.34 -8.43
C LEU A 170 -5.40 0.73 -8.13
N PRO A 171 -4.62 1.24 -9.11
CA PRO A 171 -3.62 2.27 -8.83
C PRO A 171 -4.15 3.53 -8.15
N PRO A 172 -5.27 4.16 -8.57
CA PRO A 172 -5.81 5.33 -7.87
C PRO A 172 -6.29 4.99 -6.46
N LEU A 173 -6.84 3.79 -6.24
CA LEU A 173 -7.23 3.32 -4.91
C LEU A 173 -6.01 3.19 -4.00
N VAL A 174 -4.92 2.56 -4.47
CA VAL A 174 -3.67 2.44 -3.71
C VAL A 174 -3.10 3.83 -3.42
N VAL A 175 -3.02 4.72 -4.41
CA VAL A 175 -2.56 6.11 -4.21
C VAL A 175 -3.39 6.82 -3.14
N TRP A 176 -4.71 6.66 -3.17
CA TRP A 176 -5.60 7.24 -2.17
C TRP A 176 -5.33 6.67 -0.77
N LEU A 177 -5.30 5.34 -0.62
CA LEU A 177 -5.03 4.67 0.65
C LEU A 177 -3.66 5.02 1.23
N THR A 178 -2.60 4.98 0.41
CA THR A 178 -1.26 5.37 0.83
C THR A 178 -1.19 6.86 1.18
N GLY A 179 -1.93 7.72 0.47
CA GLY A 179 -2.09 9.13 0.85
C GLY A 179 -2.74 9.30 2.22
N ARG A 180 -3.76 8.50 2.56
CA ARG A 180 -4.38 8.47 3.89
C ARG A 180 -3.42 7.95 4.95
N GLN A 181 -2.65 6.91 4.66
CA GLN A 181 -1.62 6.38 5.53
C GLN A 181 -0.56 7.45 5.84
N LEU A 182 -0.09 8.19 4.83
CA LEU A 182 0.87 9.28 5.02
C LEU A 182 0.28 10.42 5.86
N ALA A 183 -0.98 10.80 5.60
CA ALA A 183 -1.67 11.81 6.40
C ALA A 183 -1.81 11.38 7.87
N LEU A 184 -2.07 10.09 8.13
CA LEU A 184 -2.12 9.53 9.47
C LEU A 184 -0.74 9.52 10.13
N ALA A 185 0.30 9.09 9.41
CA ALA A 185 1.68 9.10 9.88
C ALA A 185 2.09 10.51 10.32
N ARG A 186 1.81 11.55 9.53
CA ARG A 186 2.09 12.96 9.90
C ARG A 186 1.36 13.42 11.16
N ARG A 187 0.16 12.90 11.43
CA ARG A 187 -0.61 13.22 12.65
C ARG A 187 -0.05 12.55 13.90
N LEU A 188 0.50 11.35 13.74
CA LEU A 188 1.00 10.51 14.84
C LEU A 188 2.50 10.71 15.11
N LEU A 189 3.25 11.06 14.07
CA LEU A 189 4.69 11.31 14.04
C LEU A 189 4.91 12.79 13.66
N PRO A 190 4.99 13.70 14.65
CA PRO A 190 5.06 15.12 14.37
C PRO A 190 6.29 15.47 13.52
N ALA A 191 6.10 16.41 12.59
CA ALA A 191 7.19 17.03 11.84
C ALA A 191 7.98 17.97 12.76
N THR A 192 9.28 18.14 12.48
CA THR A 192 10.06 19.21 13.10
C THR A 192 9.45 20.55 12.71
N ALA A 193 9.26 21.46 13.67
CA ALA A 193 9.32 22.87 13.31
C ALA A 193 10.68 23.05 12.64
N GLN A 194 10.72 23.53 11.39
CA GLN A 194 12.00 23.93 10.83
C GLN A 194 12.61 24.93 11.83
N PRO A 195 13.87 24.76 12.24
CA PRO A 195 14.54 25.85 12.94
C PRO A 195 14.37 27.07 12.04
N HIS A 196 13.74 28.12 12.58
CA HIS A 196 13.64 29.40 11.87
C HIS A 196 15.04 29.68 11.32
N PRO A 197 15.21 29.93 10.01
CA PRO A 197 16.53 30.26 9.48
C PRO A 197 17.04 31.43 10.33
N GLN A 198 18.11 31.18 11.08
CA GLN A 198 18.74 32.23 11.85
C GLN A 198 19.15 33.30 10.84
N PRO A 199 18.81 34.58 11.06
CA PRO A 199 19.24 35.64 10.17
C PRO A 199 20.76 35.56 10.02
N VAL A 200 21.22 35.40 8.78
CA VAL A 200 22.65 35.43 8.46
C VAL A 200 23.16 36.79 8.95
N PRO A 201 24.16 36.84 9.85
CA PRO A 201 24.72 38.11 10.29
C PRO A 201 25.25 38.85 9.06
N ALA A 202 24.91 40.13 8.94
CA ALA A 202 25.40 40.96 7.85
C ALA A 202 26.95 40.97 7.87
N PRO A 203 27.61 40.89 6.70
CA PRO A 203 29.05 41.03 6.63
C PRO A 203 29.47 42.38 7.24
N GLN A 204 30.46 42.33 8.15
CA GLN A 204 31.09 43.50 8.76
C GLN A 204 32.05 44.17 7.79
#